data_AF-A0A5K1CLV1-F1
#
_entry.id   AF-A0A5K1CLV1-F1
#
_cell.length_a   1.000
_cell.length_b   1.000
_cell.length_c   1.000
_cell.angle_alpha   90.00
_cell.angle_beta   90.00
_cell.angle_gamma   90.00
#
_symmetry.space_group_name_H-M   'P 1'
#
loop_
_entity.id
_entity.type
_entity.pdbx_description
1 polymer ?
#
loop_
_entity_poly.entity_id
_entity_poly.type
_entity_poly.pdbx_seq_one_letter_code
_entity_poly.pdbx_strand_id
1 'polypeptide(L)' 'HFLLTDLLLEKMKNTARESNIEGRIVNVSSEAHKFAYKEGIRFDKINDKSG' A
#
# COMPACT_ATOMS: atom_id res chain seq x y z
N HIS A 1 -1.80 -9.95 6.50
CA HIS A 1 -1.00 -8.73 6.68
C HIS A 1 -0.56 -8.23 5.31
N PHE A 2 -0.68 -6.92 5.03
CA PHE A 2 -0.28 -6.34 3.73
C PHE A 2 1.26 -6.18 3.72
N LEU A 3 1.97 -6.86 2.83
CA LEU A 3 3.45 -6.88 2.78
C LEU A 3 4.06 -5.47 2.75
N LEU A 4 3.44 -4.57 2.00
CA LEU A 4 3.87 -3.18 1.92
C LEU A 4 3.86 -2.46 3.27
N THR A 5 2.86 -2.72 4.12
CA THR A 5 2.78 -2.13 5.46
C THR A 5 3.95 -2.58 6.32
N ASP A 6 4.33 -3.86 6.23
CA ASP A 6 5.44 -4.43 6.98
C ASP A 6 6.78 -3.81 6.56
N LEU A 7 7.01 -3.71 5.24
CA LEU A 7 8.21 -3.08 4.67
C LEU A 7 8.38 -1.60 5.05
N LEU A 8 7.27 -0.88 5.24
CA LEU A 8 7.29 0.56 5.56
C LEU A 8 7.41 0.83 7.07
N LEU A 9 7.11 -0.14 7.93
CA LEU A 9 6.90 0.09 9.35
C LEU A 9 8.15 0.63 10.06
N GLU A 10 9.32 0.05 9.79
CA GLU A 10 10.58 0.50 10.40
C GLU A 10 10.96 1.91 9.97
N LYS A 11 10.78 2.23 8.69
CA LYS A 11 11.05 3.58 8.18
C LYS A 11 10.13 4.61 8.83
N MET A 12 8.85 4.30 8.96
CA MET A 12 7.88 5.20 9.61
C MET A 12 8.22 5.45 11.08
N LYS A 13 8.65 4.42 11.83
CA LYS A 13 9.10 4.59 13.22
C LYS A 13 10.30 5.53 13.32
N ASN A 14 11.28 5.39 12.45
CA ASN A 14 12.48 6.24 12.45
C ASN A 14 12.13 7.70 12.09
N THR A 15 11.33 7.91 11.05
CA THR A 15 10.89 9.25 10.65
C THR A 15 10.07 9.93 11.75
N ALA A 16 9.18 9.21 12.45
CA ALA A 16 8.41 9.78 13.55
C ALA A 16 9.31 10.23 14.72
N ARG A 17 10.37 9.47 15.03
CA ARG A 17 11.35 9.85 16.07
C ARG A 17 12.20 11.06 15.66
N GLU A 18 12.63 11.13 14.41
CA GLU A 18 13.47 12.23 13.90
C GLU A 18 12.69 13.54 13.73
N SER A 19 11.45 13.45 13.25
CA SER A 19 10.61 14.63 12.96
C SER A 19 9.73 15.07 14.11
N ASN A 20 9.53 14.22 15.14
CA ASN A 20 8.48 14.37 16.16
C ASN A 20 7.06 14.50 15.57
N ILE A 21 6.83 14.00 14.35
CA ILE A 21 5.53 14.01 13.68
C ILE A 21 5.09 12.57 13.43
N GLU A 22 3.87 12.23 13.85
CA GLU A 22 3.31 10.90 13.64
C GLU A 22 2.89 10.68 12.18
N GLY A 23 3.37 9.59 11.57
CA GLY A 23 2.90 9.12 10.28
C GLY A 23 1.71 8.16 10.40
N ARG A 24 0.83 8.13 9.38
CA ARG A 24 -0.30 7.21 9.33
C ARG A 24 -0.33 6.49 7.98
N ILE A 25 -0.64 5.20 8.01
CA ILE A 25 -0.94 4.42 6.80
C ILE A 25 -2.46 4.42 6.63
N VAL A 26 -2.93 4.90 5.48
CA VAL A 26 -4.36 4.89 5.13
C VAL A 26 -4.55 3.92 3.98
N ASN A 27 -5.34 2.86 4.22
CA ASN A 27 -5.77 1.96 3.15
C ASN A 27 -7.01 2.55 2.48
N VAL A 28 -6.95 2.74 1.16
CA VAL A 28 -8.05 3.29 0.37
C VAL A 28 -8.70 2.17 -0.43
N SER A 29 -9.97 1.90 -0.15
CA SER A 29 -10.80 0.92 -0.86
C SER A 29 -11.97 1.59 -1.57
N SER A 30 -12.54 0.94 -2.57
CA SER A 30 -13.74 1.39 -3.31
C SER A 30 -14.63 0.20 -3.60
N GLU A 31 -15.95 0.29 -3.44
CA GLU A 31 -16.89 -0.82 -3.76
C GLU A 31 -16.72 -1.38 -5.19
N ALA A 32 -16.18 -0.58 -6.12
CA ALA A 32 -15.82 -1.01 -7.46
C ALA A 32 -14.81 -2.20 -7.47
N HIS A 33 -14.00 -2.38 -6.42
CA HIS A 33 -13.05 -3.49 -6.30
C HIS A 33 -13.73 -4.87 -6.36
N LYS A 34 -15.02 -4.95 -6.02
CA LYS A 34 -15.82 -6.19 -6.09
C LYS A 34 -16.16 -6.61 -7.52
N PHE A 35 -16.12 -5.66 -8.45
CA PHE A 35 -16.46 -5.87 -9.87
C PHE A 35 -15.22 -5.94 -10.77
N ALA A 36 -14.02 -5.76 -10.20
CA ALA A 36 -12.76 -5.88 -10.91
C ALA A 36 -12.40 -7.35 -11.19
N TYR A 37 -11.33 -7.54 -11.96
CA TYR A 37 -10.71 -8.85 -12.23
C TYR A 37 -10.52 -9.65 -10.92
N LYS A 38 -10.97 -10.92 -10.91
CA LYS A 38 -11.18 -11.72 -9.69
C LYS A 38 -9.89 -12.16 -9.00
N GLU A 39 -8.81 -12.18 -9.75
CA GLU A 39 -7.48 -12.62 -9.36
C GLU A 39 -6.74 -11.50 -8.60
N GLY A 40 -7.40 -10.35 -8.40
CA GLY A 40 -6.88 -9.22 -7.65
C GLY A 40 -5.88 -8.40 -8.45
N ILE A 41 -4.95 -7.78 -7.74
CA ILE A 41 -3.96 -6.86 -8.31
C ILE A 41 -2.83 -7.68 -8.95
N ARG A 42 -2.58 -7.47 -10.25
CA ARG A 42 -1.44 -8.05 -10.97
C ARG A 42 -0.14 -7.30 -10.65
N PHE A 43 0.42 -7.50 -9.46
CA PHE A 43 1.62 -6.79 -9.00
C PHE A 43 2.79 -6.89 -9.99
N ASP A 44 2.99 -8.06 -10.61
CA ASP A 44 4.07 -8.27 -11.59
C ASP A 44 3.93 -7.43 -12.86
N LYS A 45 2.72 -6.96 -13.16
CA LYS A 45 2.40 -6.17 -14.36
C LYS A 45 1.93 -4.75 -14.03
N ILE A 46 2.10 -4.30 -12.79
CA ILE A 46 1.56 -3.01 -12.34
C ILE A 46 2.13 -1.81 -13.11
N ASN A 47 3.32 -1.96 -13.68
CA ASN A 47 3.99 -0.94 -14.50
C ASN A 47 3.83 -1.18 -16.03
N ASP A 48 3.10 -2.21 -16.45
CA ASP A 48 2.83 -2.48 -17.86
C ASP A 48 1.76 -1.51 -18.38
N LYS A 49 2.04 -0.84 -19.50
CA LYS A 49 1.12 0.11 -20.12
C LYS A 49 -0.10 -0.59 -20.76
N SER A 50 0.02 -1.88 -21.07
CA SER A 50 -1.04 -2.65 -21.72
C SER A 50 -2.12 -3.17 -20.77
N GLY A 51 -1.90 -3.06 -19.45
CA GLY A 51 -2.86 -3.42 -18.41
C GLY A 51 -2.85 -4.90 -18.08
#